data_AF-A0A936SBA3-F1
#
_entry.id   AF-A0A936SBA3-F1
#
_cell.length_a   1.000
_cell.length_b   1.000
_cell.length_c   1.000
_cell.angle_alpha   90.00
_cell.angle_beta   90.00
_cell.angle_gamma   90.00
#
_symmetry.space_group_name_H-M   'P 1'
#
loop_
_entity.id
_entity.type
_entity.pdbx_description
1 polymer ?
#
loop_
_entity_poly.entity_id
_entity_poly.type
_entity_poly.pdbx_seq_one_letter_code
_entity_poly.pdbx_strand_id
1 'polypeptide(L)'
;MLRALQENERAKLRVYIGAAAGVGKTYRMLQDAAQLKGQGIDVVIATVGTHGRIETEEQIGDLEIIPLKEIEYRGNTFEEMDISAVIERHPAVALVDELAHTNIEGSKNNKRYEDVIELLKNGISVVTAVNIQHIESLNDAIARTTNVQVRETVPDSFFKNADEIIDVDISIDTLRTRLRQGKIYSVEKIEQSLNNFFRKGNLAALRELSLRQVAHFQSTQDQEYRTREGLDQAVIPEKVMVCMASRGSAKKILRTGSRIAGRFADDDWIAVYVETSDEEMGRISPENYATLQDNIRFATSLGARVVHLKSNNVADALLGFARHNGITHVIFGQSARSRWEIFWKGSIINRFLSEVKDASVHVIPLEREST
;
A
#
# COMPACT_ATOMS: atom_id res chain seq x y z
N MET A 1 -3.12 -19.28 3.79
CA MET A 1 -4.41 -19.98 3.95
C MET A 1 -4.24 -21.50 3.94
N LEU A 2 -3.69 -22.10 2.87
CA LEU A 2 -3.48 -23.55 2.80
C LEU A 2 -2.72 -24.17 3.97
N ARG A 3 -1.55 -23.61 4.34
CA ARG A 3 -0.77 -24.10 5.49
C ARG A 3 -1.56 -24.01 6.80
N ALA A 4 -2.19 -22.88 7.05
CA ALA A 4 -3.00 -22.66 8.24
C ALA A 4 -4.18 -23.64 8.36
N LEU A 5 -4.85 -23.95 7.24
CA LEU A 5 -5.93 -24.94 7.18
C LEU A 5 -5.42 -26.36 7.44
N GLN A 6 -4.19 -26.67 7.05
CA GLN A 6 -3.55 -27.97 7.32
C GLN A 6 -3.04 -28.11 8.76
N GLU A 7 -2.72 -26.99 9.42
CA GLU A 7 -2.18 -26.94 10.79
C GLU A 7 -3.27 -26.72 11.86
N ASN A 8 -4.56 -26.72 11.49
CA ASN A 8 -5.70 -26.40 12.39
C ASN A 8 -5.51 -25.07 13.15
N GLU A 9 -4.90 -24.07 12.49
CA GLU A 9 -4.80 -22.72 13.03
C GLU A 9 -6.18 -22.03 13.07
N ARG A 10 -6.25 -20.87 13.74
CA ARG A 10 -7.44 -20.00 13.74
C ARG A 10 -7.98 -19.75 12.32
N ALA A 11 -9.29 -19.57 12.21
CA ALA A 11 -9.97 -19.16 10.98
C ALA A 11 -9.27 -17.97 10.31
N LYS A 12 -9.14 -18.05 8.97
CA LYS A 12 -8.44 -17.05 8.17
C LYS A 12 -9.40 -16.30 7.26
N LEU A 13 -9.13 -15.01 7.07
CA LEU A 13 -9.86 -14.15 6.14
C LEU A 13 -8.98 -13.79 4.93
N ARG A 14 -9.42 -14.17 3.73
CA ARG A 14 -8.82 -13.73 2.47
C ARG A 14 -9.77 -12.78 1.75
N VAL A 15 -9.25 -11.64 1.30
CA VAL A 15 -10.03 -10.60 0.62
C VAL A 15 -9.43 -10.30 -0.75
N TYR A 16 -10.23 -10.43 -1.80
CA TYR A 16 -9.90 -9.90 -3.13
C TYR A 16 -10.42 -8.47 -3.26
N ILE A 17 -9.50 -7.52 -3.44
CA ILE A 17 -9.82 -6.12 -3.73
C ILE A 17 -9.68 -5.90 -5.23
N GLY A 18 -10.52 -5.03 -5.80
CA GLY A 18 -10.35 -4.62 -7.18
C GLY A 18 -10.85 -3.21 -7.42
N ALA A 19 -10.28 -2.56 -8.44
CA ALA A 19 -10.59 -1.17 -8.76
C ALA A 19 -12.07 -0.95 -9.15
N ALA A 20 -12.71 -1.95 -9.78
CA ALA A 20 -14.07 -1.82 -10.31
C ALA A 20 -14.75 -3.18 -10.51
N ALA A 21 -16.06 -3.15 -10.77
CA ALA A 21 -16.80 -4.32 -11.26
C ALA A 21 -16.23 -4.78 -12.60
N GLY A 22 -16.10 -6.11 -12.77
CA GLY A 22 -15.63 -6.72 -14.02
C GLY A 22 -14.12 -6.94 -14.16
N VAL A 23 -13.32 -6.56 -13.15
CA VAL A 23 -11.88 -6.87 -13.09
C VAL A 23 -11.58 -8.37 -12.87
N GLY A 24 -12.59 -9.16 -12.47
CA GLY A 24 -12.47 -10.61 -12.35
C GLY A 24 -12.36 -11.16 -10.92
N LYS A 25 -12.69 -10.38 -9.88
CA LYS A 25 -12.61 -10.82 -8.47
C LYS A 25 -13.30 -12.16 -8.20
N THR A 26 -14.59 -12.26 -8.55
CA THR A 26 -15.40 -13.49 -8.38
C THR A 26 -14.81 -14.67 -9.13
N TYR A 27 -14.37 -14.45 -10.37
CA TYR A 27 -13.75 -15.48 -11.20
C TYR A 27 -12.46 -16.00 -10.55
N ARG A 28 -11.60 -15.10 -10.07
CA ARG A 28 -10.36 -15.46 -9.37
C ARG A 28 -10.63 -16.19 -8.06
N MET A 29 -11.62 -15.72 -7.30
CA MET A 29 -12.06 -16.35 -6.06
C MET A 29 -12.52 -17.80 -6.28
N LEU A 30 -13.31 -18.06 -7.33
CA LEU A 30 -13.74 -19.41 -7.70
C LEU A 30 -12.58 -20.29 -8.17
N GLN A 31 -11.63 -19.75 -8.95
CA GLN A 31 -10.43 -20.49 -9.35
C GLN A 31 -9.59 -20.94 -8.14
N ASP A 32 -9.34 -20.03 -7.21
CA ASP A 32 -8.57 -20.34 -6.01
C ASP A 32 -9.35 -21.32 -5.09
N ALA A 33 -10.68 -21.25 -5.06
CA ALA A 33 -11.54 -22.21 -4.37
C ALA A 33 -11.49 -23.62 -4.98
N ALA A 34 -11.55 -23.72 -6.31
CA ALA A 34 -11.41 -24.99 -7.02
C ALA A 34 -10.03 -25.63 -6.75
N GLN A 35 -8.97 -24.82 -6.68
CA GLN A 35 -7.64 -25.29 -6.31
C GLN A 35 -7.60 -25.86 -4.88
N LEU A 36 -8.21 -25.16 -3.90
CA LEU A 36 -8.32 -25.63 -2.51
C LEU A 36 -9.07 -26.96 -2.44
N LYS A 37 -10.20 -27.07 -3.13
CA LYS A 37 -10.98 -28.32 -3.21
C LYS A 37 -10.16 -29.46 -3.84
N GLY A 38 -9.42 -29.17 -4.91
CA GLY A 38 -8.51 -30.15 -5.54
C GLY A 38 -7.38 -30.65 -4.62
N GLN A 39 -7.10 -29.92 -3.53
CA GLN A 39 -6.15 -30.31 -2.49
C GLN A 39 -6.83 -30.98 -1.29
N GLY A 40 -8.12 -31.31 -1.39
CA GLY A 40 -8.89 -31.99 -0.35
C GLY A 40 -9.41 -31.09 0.76
N ILE A 41 -9.36 -29.76 0.59
CA ILE A 41 -9.96 -28.82 1.54
C ILE A 41 -11.48 -28.79 1.34
N ASP A 42 -12.23 -28.80 2.45
CA ASP A 42 -13.69 -28.67 2.44
C ASP A 42 -14.09 -27.21 2.16
N VAL A 43 -14.62 -26.95 0.96
CA VAL A 43 -14.95 -25.60 0.47
C VAL A 43 -16.40 -25.56 0.01
N VAL A 44 -17.14 -24.57 0.50
CA VAL A 44 -18.53 -24.30 0.07
C VAL A 44 -18.68 -22.87 -0.46
N ILE A 45 -19.62 -22.68 -1.37
CA ILE A 45 -20.14 -21.39 -1.78
C ILE A 45 -21.29 -21.03 -0.85
N ALA A 46 -21.11 -19.99 -0.04
CA ALA A 46 -22.19 -19.46 0.80
C ALA A 46 -23.00 -18.39 0.04
N THR A 47 -22.33 -17.54 -0.73
CA THR A 47 -22.98 -16.66 -1.70
C THR A 47 -21.99 -16.19 -2.76
N VAL A 48 -22.39 -16.21 -4.03
CA VAL A 48 -21.59 -15.74 -5.17
C VAL A 48 -22.47 -15.01 -6.17
N GLY A 49 -22.08 -13.78 -6.54
CA GLY A 49 -22.75 -13.02 -7.58
C GLY A 49 -22.19 -13.35 -8.96
N THR A 50 -22.77 -14.31 -9.69
CA THR A 50 -22.33 -14.62 -11.07
C THR A 50 -22.76 -13.53 -12.06
N HIS A 51 -23.82 -12.78 -11.75
CA HIS A 51 -24.42 -11.74 -12.59
C HIS A 51 -24.75 -12.22 -14.02
N GLY A 52 -25.11 -13.50 -14.18
CA GLY A 52 -25.44 -14.11 -15.47
C GLY A 52 -24.24 -14.32 -16.41
N ARG A 53 -23.01 -14.32 -15.86
CA ARG A 53 -21.80 -14.52 -16.64
C ARG A 53 -21.50 -16.02 -16.75
N ILE A 54 -21.76 -16.59 -17.92
CA ILE A 54 -21.51 -18.02 -18.24
C ILE A 54 -20.09 -18.45 -17.83
N GLU A 55 -19.07 -17.68 -18.23
CA GLU A 55 -17.66 -17.99 -17.87
C GLU A 55 -17.43 -18.08 -16.36
N THR A 56 -18.20 -17.36 -15.54
CA THR A 56 -18.10 -17.37 -14.06
C THR A 56 -18.92 -18.50 -13.46
N GLU A 57 -20.10 -18.79 -14.02
CA GLU A 57 -20.93 -19.93 -13.64
C GLU A 57 -20.19 -21.24 -13.88
N GLU A 58 -19.48 -21.36 -15.00
CA GLU A 58 -18.63 -22.52 -15.31
C GLU A 58 -17.49 -22.70 -14.29
N GLN A 59 -17.02 -21.64 -13.62
CA GLN A 59 -15.99 -21.76 -12.57
C GLN A 59 -16.53 -22.33 -11.25
N ILE A 60 -17.85 -22.38 -11.05
CA ILE A 60 -18.42 -23.06 -9.88
C ILE A 60 -18.02 -24.54 -9.91
N GLY A 61 -18.10 -25.16 -11.09
CA GLY A 61 -17.76 -26.58 -11.28
C GLY A 61 -18.49 -27.46 -10.27
N ASP A 62 -17.73 -28.26 -9.53
CA ASP A 62 -18.26 -29.19 -8.53
C ASP A 62 -18.34 -28.59 -7.12
N LEU A 63 -18.07 -27.29 -6.90
CA LEU A 63 -18.13 -26.67 -5.57
C LEU A 63 -19.54 -26.82 -4.98
N GLU A 64 -19.62 -27.24 -3.71
CA GLU A 64 -20.89 -27.34 -2.98
C GLU A 64 -21.45 -25.94 -2.77
N ILE A 65 -22.75 -25.74 -3.05
CA ILE A 65 -23.44 -24.46 -2.84
C ILE A 65 -24.43 -24.64 -1.69
N ILE A 66 -24.34 -23.78 -0.69
CA ILE A 66 -25.36 -23.68 0.36
C ILE A 66 -26.55 -22.92 -0.22
N PRO A 67 -27.78 -23.48 -0.17
CA PRO A 67 -28.97 -22.79 -0.66
C PRO A 67 -29.16 -21.43 0.03
N LEU A 68 -29.51 -20.41 -0.77
CA LEU A 68 -29.84 -19.10 -0.23
C LEU A 68 -31.18 -19.16 0.51
N LYS A 69 -31.32 -18.29 1.50
CA LYS A 69 -32.54 -18.12 2.27
C LYS A 69 -33.43 -17.08 1.61
N GLU A 70 -34.68 -17.44 1.38
CA GLU A 70 -35.69 -16.49 0.92
C GLU A 70 -36.19 -15.62 2.09
N ILE A 71 -36.27 -14.31 1.85
CA ILE A 71 -36.77 -13.31 2.80
C ILE A 71 -37.81 -12.44 2.07
N GLU A 72 -39.03 -12.40 2.61
CA GLU A 72 -40.08 -11.51 2.12
C GLU A 72 -39.91 -10.10 2.71
N TYR A 73 -39.78 -9.11 1.84
CA TYR A 73 -39.69 -7.71 2.23
C TYR A 73 -40.50 -6.81 1.29
N ARG A 74 -41.40 -6.02 1.87
CA ARG A 74 -42.32 -5.09 1.13
C ARG A 74 -43.04 -5.76 -0.05
N GLY A 75 -43.48 -7.01 0.12
CA GLY A 75 -44.22 -7.77 -0.89
C GLY A 75 -43.37 -8.32 -2.04
N ASN A 76 -42.04 -8.30 -1.93
CA ASN A 76 -41.12 -8.97 -2.85
C ASN A 76 -40.29 -10.01 -2.08
N THR A 77 -39.92 -11.10 -2.75
CA THR A 77 -39.00 -12.10 -2.21
C THR A 77 -37.57 -11.79 -2.64
N PHE A 78 -36.67 -11.81 -1.67
CA PHE A 78 -35.23 -11.63 -1.89
C PHE A 78 -34.48 -12.87 -1.41
N GLU A 79 -33.33 -13.13 -2.01
CA GLU A 79 -32.44 -14.21 -1.58
C GLU A 79 -31.25 -13.64 -0.82
N GLU A 80 -30.95 -14.20 0.34
CA GLU A 80 -29.79 -13.85 1.16
C GLU A 80 -28.99 -15.07 1.58
N MET A 81 -27.74 -14.86 1.97
CA MET A 81 -26.90 -15.95 2.48
C MET A 81 -27.50 -16.56 3.75
N ASP A 82 -27.68 -17.89 3.77
CA ASP A 82 -28.10 -18.59 4.98
C ASP A 82 -26.92 -18.87 5.92
N ILE A 83 -26.62 -17.89 6.76
CA ILE A 83 -25.51 -17.97 7.74
C ILE A 83 -25.66 -19.19 8.65
N SER A 84 -26.89 -19.49 9.09
CA SER A 84 -27.16 -20.61 10.00
C SER A 84 -26.84 -21.94 9.32
N ALA A 85 -27.26 -22.11 8.07
CA ALA A 85 -26.95 -23.32 7.29
C ALA A 85 -25.44 -23.48 7.04
N VAL A 86 -24.72 -22.39 6.76
CA VAL A 86 -23.25 -22.42 6.61
C VAL A 86 -22.57 -22.84 7.91
N ILE A 87 -23.01 -22.30 9.06
CA ILE A 87 -22.45 -22.64 10.38
C ILE A 87 -22.76 -24.10 10.72
N GLU A 88 -23.98 -24.58 10.47
CA GLU A 88 -24.37 -25.97 10.71
C GLU A 88 -23.57 -26.95 9.84
N ARG A 89 -23.32 -26.60 8.58
CA ARG A 89 -22.47 -27.38 7.67
C ARG A 89 -21.00 -27.38 8.05
N HIS A 90 -20.55 -26.34 8.76
CA HIS A 90 -19.20 -26.16 9.31
C HIS A 90 -18.05 -26.51 8.31
N PRO A 91 -18.01 -25.86 7.14
CA PRO A 91 -16.95 -26.09 6.15
C PRO A 91 -15.60 -25.54 6.65
N ALA A 92 -14.49 -26.01 6.08
CA ALA A 92 -13.19 -25.41 6.35
C ALA A 92 -13.08 -23.99 5.74
N VAL A 93 -13.69 -23.79 4.56
CA VAL A 93 -13.71 -22.51 3.85
C VAL A 93 -15.11 -22.21 3.28
N ALA A 94 -15.60 -20.99 3.49
CA ALA A 94 -16.80 -20.46 2.84
C ALA A 94 -16.46 -19.30 1.89
N LEU A 95 -17.01 -19.32 0.67
CA LEU A 95 -16.93 -18.21 -0.27
C LEU A 95 -18.12 -17.26 -0.07
N VAL A 96 -17.83 -15.97 0.13
CA VAL A 96 -18.83 -14.92 0.36
C VAL A 96 -18.51 -13.72 -0.54
N ASP A 97 -19.21 -13.58 -1.67
CA ASP A 97 -19.05 -12.45 -2.58
C ASP A 97 -19.83 -11.21 -2.13
N GLU A 98 -19.53 -10.06 -2.73
CA GLU A 98 -20.19 -8.78 -2.51
C GLU A 98 -20.13 -8.33 -1.04
N LEU A 99 -18.92 -8.29 -0.46
CA LEU A 99 -18.70 -7.95 0.95
C LEU A 99 -19.40 -6.67 1.44
N ALA A 100 -19.56 -5.69 0.54
CA ALA A 100 -20.17 -4.40 0.85
C ALA A 100 -21.71 -4.42 0.91
N HIS A 101 -22.33 -5.53 0.48
CA HIS A 101 -23.77 -5.68 0.38
C HIS A 101 -24.47 -5.34 1.70
N THR A 102 -25.58 -4.64 1.58
CA THR A 102 -26.51 -4.36 2.67
C THR A 102 -27.58 -5.42 2.68
N ASN A 103 -27.59 -6.24 3.73
CA ASN A 103 -28.53 -7.34 3.82
C ASN A 103 -29.97 -6.82 3.89
N ILE A 104 -30.90 -7.57 3.31
CA ILE A 104 -32.33 -7.22 3.33
C ILE A 104 -32.86 -7.18 4.76
N GLU A 105 -33.73 -6.19 5.06
CA GLU A 105 -34.42 -6.09 6.36
C GLU A 105 -35.14 -7.40 6.69
N GLY A 106 -34.88 -7.94 7.89
CA GLY A 106 -35.30 -9.29 8.28
C GLY A 106 -34.15 -10.31 8.31
N SER A 107 -32.99 -9.95 7.75
CA SER A 107 -31.73 -10.67 7.94
C SER A 107 -31.21 -10.53 9.37
N LYS A 108 -30.35 -11.48 9.79
CA LYS A 108 -29.77 -11.48 11.14
C LYS A 108 -28.86 -10.28 11.39
N ASN A 109 -27.97 -9.99 10.46
CA ASN A 109 -27.09 -8.84 10.48
C ASN A 109 -27.45 -7.87 9.35
N ASN A 110 -27.08 -6.60 9.48
CA ASN A 110 -27.45 -5.56 8.52
C ASN A 110 -26.50 -5.51 7.33
N LYS A 111 -25.26 -5.97 7.50
CA LYS A 111 -24.22 -5.90 6.47
C LYS A 111 -23.56 -7.27 6.26
N ARG A 112 -23.26 -7.60 5.01
CA ARG A 112 -22.61 -8.88 4.67
C ARG A 112 -21.24 -9.06 5.32
N TYR A 113 -20.49 -7.97 5.54
CA TYR A 113 -19.22 -8.05 6.29
C TYR A 113 -19.42 -8.47 7.75
N GLU A 114 -20.59 -8.22 8.37
CA GLU A 114 -20.91 -8.68 9.72
C GLU A 114 -21.14 -10.20 9.72
N ASP A 115 -21.78 -10.73 8.67
CA ASP A 115 -21.94 -12.17 8.46
C ASP A 115 -20.58 -12.85 8.32
N VAL A 116 -19.66 -12.26 7.55
CA VAL A 116 -18.29 -12.76 7.42
C VAL A 116 -17.59 -12.81 8.78
N ILE A 117 -17.73 -11.76 9.60
CA ILE A 117 -17.18 -11.75 10.96
C ILE A 117 -17.79 -12.89 11.81
N GLU A 118 -19.08 -13.17 11.64
CA GLU A 118 -19.76 -14.25 12.36
C GLU A 118 -19.25 -15.64 11.95
N LEU A 119 -19.06 -15.89 10.64
CA LEU A 119 -18.46 -17.14 10.14
C LEU A 119 -17.05 -17.35 10.70
N LEU A 120 -16.21 -16.31 10.67
CA LEU A 120 -14.86 -16.36 11.23
C LEU A 120 -14.84 -16.68 12.73
N LYS A 121 -15.78 -16.11 13.50
CA LYS A 121 -15.93 -16.40 14.94
C LYS A 121 -16.34 -17.84 15.23
N ASN A 122 -17.04 -18.49 14.29
CA ASN A 122 -17.40 -19.90 14.37
C ASN A 122 -16.32 -20.83 13.79
N GLY A 123 -15.11 -20.33 13.55
CA GLY A 123 -13.98 -21.17 13.11
C GLY A 123 -13.94 -21.45 11.61
N ILE A 124 -14.85 -20.85 10.82
CA ILE A 124 -14.91 -21.05 9.37
C ILE A 124 -14.05 -20.00 8.68
N SER A 125 -13.07 -20.42 7.88
CA SER A 125 -12.28 -19.46 7.10
C SER A 125 -13.12 -18.88 5.97
N VAL A 126 -12.93 -17.61 5.65
CA VAL A 126 -13.75 -16.92 4.64
C VAL A 126 -12.89 -16.37 3.53
N VAL A 127 -13.34 -16.57 2.30
CA VAL A 127 -12.81 -15.91 1.11
C VAL A 127 -13.87 -14.97 0.57
N THR A 128 -13.52 -13.70 0.41
CA THR A 128 -14.48 -12.67 -0.03
C THR A 128 -13.89 -11.73 -1.06
N ALA A 129 -14.74 -10.92 -1.68
CA ALA A 129 -14.36 -9.94 -2.68
C ALA A 129 -15.10 -8.61 -2.48
N VAL A 130 -14.38 -7.51 -2.77
CA VAL A 130 -14.91 -6.15 -2.64
C VAL A 130 -14.27 -5.22 -3.68
N ASN A 131 -15.01 -4.21 -4.16
CA ASN A 131 -14.40 -3.13 -4.93
C ASN A 131 -13.83 -2.06 -3.98
N ILE A 132 -12.73 -1.42 -4.38
CA ILE A 132 -12.10 -0.32 -3.62
C ILE A 132 -13.09 0.79 -3.27
N GLN A 133 -14.12 0.96 -4.11
CA GLN A 133 -15.11 2.00 -3.95
C GLN A 133 -15.95 1.91 -2.65
N HIS A 134 -16.01 0.72 -2.06
CA HIS A 134 -16.82 0.45 -0.89
C HIS A 134 -16.04 0.61 0.41
N ILE A 135 -14.77 0.96 0.37
CA ILE A 135 -14.02 1.24 1.60
C ILE A 135 -14.43 2.61 2.13
N GLU A 136 -14.89 2.66 3.39
CA GLU A 136 -15.45 3.85 4.02
C GLU A 136 -14.53 5.07 3.90
N SER A 137 -13.24 4.94 4.26
CA SER A 137 -12.27 6.04 4.23
C SER A 137 -12.05 6.66 2.84
N LEU A 138 -12.35 5.92 1.78
CA LEU A 138 -12.11 6.35 0.40
C LEU A 138 -13.33 7.02 -0.24
N ASN A 139 -14.50 6.97 0.39
CA ASN A 139 -15.78 7.40 -0.19
C ASN A 139 -15.69 8.84 -0.73
N ASP A 140 -15.18 9.78 0.07
CA ASP A 140 -15.01 11.18 -0.32
C ASP A 140 -14.07 11.37 -1.52
N ALA A 141 -12.97 10.61 -1.56
CA ALA A 141 -12.02 10.68 -2.68
C ALA A 141 -12.67 10.15 -3.97
N ILE A 142 -13.40 9.05 -3.87
CA ILE A 142 -14.10 8.44 -5.00
C ILE A 142 -15.25 9.30 -5.48
N ALA A 143 -16.02 9.91 -4.58
CA ALA A 143 -17.10 10.81 -4.94
C ALA A 143 -16.56 12.04 -5.70
N ARG A 144 -15.44 12.63 -5.25
CA ARG A 144 -14.78 13.74 -5.95
C ARG A 144 -14.31 13.36 -7.35
N THR A 145 -13.80 12.14 -7.54
CA THR A 145 -13.25 11.71 -8.82
C THR A 145 -14.31 11.19 -9.79
N THR A 146 -15.28 10.43 -9.30
CA THR A 146 -16.25 9.69 -10.13
C THR A 146 -17.61 10.36 -10.23
N ASN A 147 -17.90 11.32 -9.34
CA ASN A 147 -19.21 11.95 -9.15
C ASN A 147 -20.33 10.93 -8.80
N VAL A 148 -19.95 9.74 -8.33
CA VAL A 148 -20.86 8.69 -7.87
C VAL A 148 -20.74 8.59 -6.36
N GLN A 149 -21.88 8.70 -5.66
CA GLN A 149 -21.96 8.43 -4.24
C GLN A 149 -22.13 6.93 -4.00
N VAL A 150 -21.23 6.35 -3.22
CA VAL A 150 -21.30 4.95 -2.81
C VAL A 150 -22.04 4.90 -1.46
N ARG A 151 -23.20 4.24 -1.43
CA ARG A 151 -24.01 4.08 -0.21
C ARG A 151 -23.62 2.86 0.59
N GLU A 152 -23.18 1.82 -0.09
CA GLU A 152 -22.80 0.56 0.52
C GLU A 152 -21.32 0.56 0.82
N THR A 153 -20.99 0.58 2.11
CA THR A 153 -19.60 0.69 2.56
C THR A 153 -19.23 -0.41 3.54
N VAL A 154 -17.92 -0.62 3.67
CA VAL A 154 -17.25 -1.52 4.60
C VAL A 154 -16.23 -0.70 5.39
N PRO A 155 -16.23 -0.78 6.72
CA PRO A 155 -15.30 -0.03 7.55
C PRO A 155 -13.87 -0.54 7.35
N ASP A 156 -12.89 0.37 7.32
CA ASP A 156 -11.46 0.05 7.18
C ASP A 156 -10.95 -0.96 8.21
N SER A 157 -11.53 -0.95 9.43
CA SER A 157 -11.18 -1.89 10.51
C SER A 157 -11.46 -3.35 10.16
N PHE A 158 -12.37 -3.64 9.24
CA PHE A 158 -12.63 -4.99 8.76
C PHE A 158 -11.36 -5.58 8.11
N PHE A 159 -10.70 -4.79 7.26
CA PHE A 159 -9.54 -5.22 6.49
C PHE A 159 -8.27 -5.37 7.33
N LYS A 160 -8.18 -4.68 8.46
CA LYS A 160 -7.03 -4.82 9.39
C LYS A 160 -6.87 -6.25 9.90
N ASN A 161 -7.98 -6.98 10.04
CA ASN A 161 -7.99 -8.36 10.52
C ASN A 161 -7.96 -9.40 9.39
N ALA A 162 -7.89 -8.97 8.12
CA ALA A 162 -7.67 -9.90 7.04
C ALA A 162 -6.30 -10.56 7.21
N ASP A 163 -6.19 -11.82 6.83
CA ASP A 163 -4.92 -12.56 6.80
C ASP A 163 -4.23 -12.40 5.44
N GLU A 164 -5.02 -12.30 4.37
CA GLU A 164 -4.51 -12.11 3.01
C GLU A 164 -5.37 -11.09 2.27
N ILE A 165 -4.74 -10.07 1.68
CA ILE A 165 -5.39 -9.11 0.79
C ILE A 165 -4.73 -9.18 -0.58
N ILE A 166 -5.52 -9.50 -1.58
CA ILE A 166 -5.06 -9.74 -2.96
C ILE A 166 -5.69 -8.70 -3.88
N ASP A 167 -4.87 -7.94 -4.59
CA ASP A 167 -5.34 -7.04 -5.65
C ASP A 167 -5.65 -7.84 -6.92
N VAL A 168 -6.84 -7.61 -7.49
CA VAL A 168 -7.25 -8.16 -8.78
C VAL A 168 -7.34 -7.02 -9.78
N ASP A 169 -6.30 -6.91 -10.58
CA ASP A 169 -6.09 -5.81 -11.52
C ASP A 169 -6.11 -6.26 -12.97
N ILE A 170 -6.66 -5.41 -13.84
CA ILE A 170 -6.60 -5.54 -15.30
C ILE A 170 -6.40 -4.16 -15.91
N SER A 171 -5.89 -4.12 -17.15
CA SER A 171 -5.75 -2.84 -17.84
C SER A 171 -7.11 -2.15 -18.03
N ILE A 172 -7.12 -0.81 -18.00
CA ILE A 172 -8.32 0.00 -18.20
C ILE A 172 -8.97 -0.32 -19.56
N ASP A 173 -8.17 -0.50 -20.60
CA ASP A 173 -8.68 -0.83 -21.93
C ASP A 173 -9.27 -2.25 -21.98
N THR A 174 -8.69 -3.21 -21.26
CA THR A 174 -9.28 -4.55 -21.08
C THR A 174 -10.63 -4.46 -20.37
N LEU A 175 -10.71 -3.71 -19.27
CA LEU A 175 -11.95 -3.55 -18.51
C LEU A 175 -13.06 -2.91 -19.35
N ARG A 176 -12.75 -1.84 -20.09
CA ARG A 176 -13.70 -1.19 -21.00
C ARG A 176 -14.11 -2.10 -22.15
N THR A 177 -13.21 -2.94 -22.65
CA THR A 177 -13.53 -3.92 -23.70
C THR A 177 -14.51 -4.98 -23.17
N ARG A 178 -14.27 -5.50 -21.96
CA ARG A 178 -15.19 -6.43 -21.29
C ARG A 178 -16.57 -5.80 -21.09
N LEU A 179 -16.64 -4.52 -20.71
CA LEU A 179 -17.90 -3.79 -20.61
C LEU A 179 -18.63 -3.72 -21.95
N ARG A 180 -17.94 -3.32 -23.04
CA ARG A 180 -18.52 -3.24 -24.39
C ARG A 180 -19.01 -4.58 -24.93
N GLN A 181 -18.37 -5.67 -24.51
CA GLN A 181 -18.78 -7.04 -24.86
C GLN A 181 -19.98 -7.53 -24.04
N GLY A 182 -20.55 -6.70 -23.15
CA GLY A 182 -21.67 -7.12 -22.28
C GLY A 182 -21.25 -8.08 -21.16
N LYS A 183 -19.94 -8.25 -20.90
CA LYS A 183 -19.44 -9.17 -19.86
C LYS A 183 -19.53 -8.62 -18.43
N ILE A 184 -20.05 -7.41 -18.26
CA ILE A 184 -20.10 -6.70 -16.96
C ILE A 184 -21.53 -6.22 -16.65
N TYR A 185 -22.19 -5.56 -17.61
CA TYR A 185 -23.57 -5.10 -17.50
C TYR A 185 -24.37 -5.45 -18.75
N SER A 186 -25.70 -5.41 -18.61
CA SER A 186 -26.63 -5.53 -19.73
C SER A 186 -26.39 -4.45 -20.79
N VAL A 187 -26.68 -4.78 -22.05
CA VAL A 187 -26.40 -3.93 -23.23
C VAL A 187 -26.94 -2.52 -23.07
N GLU A 188 -28.14 -2.39 -22.52
CA GLU A 188 -28.83 -1.11 -22.27
C GLU A 188 -28.06 -0.16 -21.34
N LYS A 189 -27.27 -0.71 -20.40
CA LYS A 189 -26.52 0.07 -19.40
C LYS A 189 -25.08 0.38 -19.84
N ILE A 190 -24.60 -0.16 -20.98
CA ILE A 190 -23.19 -0.05 -21.41
C ILE A 190 -22.80 1.40 -21.67
N GLU A 191 -23.53 2.11 -22.54
CA GLU A 191 -23.19 3.48 -22.94
C GLU A 191 -23.23 4.45 -21.76
N GLN A 192 -24.28 4.35 -20.93
CA GLN A 192 -24.37 5.15 -19.70
C GLN A 192 -23.21 4.85 -18.73
N SER A 193 -22.83 3.58 -18.58
CA SER A 193 -21.73 3.18 -17.69
C SER A 193 -20.38 3.67 -18.21
N LEU A 194 -20.11 3.55 -19.52
CA LEU A 194 -18.89 4.04 -20.18
C LEU A 194 -18.74 5.57 -20.07
N ASN A 195 -19.87 6.28 -20.16
CA ASN A 195 -19.89 7.73 -20.08
C ASN A 195 -20.00 8.28 -18.66
N ASN A 196 -20.08 7.43 -17.63
CA ASN A 196 -20.07 7.84 -16.22
C ASN A 196 -18.94 7.15 -15.46
N PHE A 197 -19.23 6.06 -14.76
CA PHE A 197 -18.29 5.38 -13.87
C PHE A 197 -17.06 4.81 -14.62
N PHE A 198 -17.23 4.27 -15.83
CA PHE A 198 -16.18 3.59 -16.62
C PHE A 198 -15.42 4.54 -17.58
N ARG A 199 -15.39 5.85 -17.28
CA ARG A 199 -14.48 6.79 -17.95
C ARG A 199 -13.03 6.43 -17.65
N LYS A 200 -12.13 6.63 -18.62
CA LYS A 200 -10.69 6.33 -18.46
C LYS A 200 -10.06 6.99 -17.22
N GLY A 201 -10.36 8.28 -16.98
CA GLY A 201 -9.85 9.01 -15.81
C GLY A 201 -10.32 8.39 -14.49
N ASN A 202 -11.61 8.06 -14.38
CA ASN A 202 -12.20 7.44 -13.19
C ASN A 202 -11.56 6.08 -12.91
N LEU A 203 -11.45 5.23 -13.93
CA LEU A 203 -10.82 3.91 -13.80
C LEU A 203 -9.33 3.99 -13.46
N ALA A 204 -8.61 4.99 -13.97
CA ALA A 204 -7.21 5.22 -13.62
C ALA A 204 -7.06 5.57 -12.14
N ALA A 205 -7.88 6.50 -11.64
CA ALA A 205 -7.85 6.88 -10.24
C ALA A 205 -8.27 5.74 -9.31
N LEU A 206 -9.31 4.98 -9.66
CA LEU A 206 -9.72 3.81 -8.88
C LEU A 206 -8.64 2.72 -8.85
N ARG A 207 -7.93 2.51 -9.97
CA ARG A 207 -6.81 1.58 -10.03
C ARG A 207 -5.64 2.03 -9.15
N GLU A 208 -5.29 3.32 -9.21
CA GLU A 208 -4.28 3.91 -8.34
C GLU A 208 -4.65 3.76 -6.86
N LEU A 209 -5.90 4.04 -6.50
CA LEU A 209 -6.41 3.86 -5.14
C LEU A 209 -6.38 2.40 -4.70
N SER A 210 -6.75 1.45 -5.58
CA SER A 210 -6.70 0.01 -5.29
C SER A 210 -5.29 -0.43 -4.93
N LEU A 211 -4.31 -0.09 -5.78
CA LEU A 211 -2.91 -0.45 -5.59
C LEU A 211 -2.32 0.19 -4.32
N ARG A 212 -2.59 1.47 -4.10
CA ARG A 212 -2.13 2.19 -2.88
C ARG A 212 -2.72 1.58 -1.62
N GLN A 213 -4.01 1.24 -1.64
CA GLN A 213 -4.68 0.70 -0.47
C GLN A 213 -4.21 -0.71 -0.12
N VAL A 214 -4.02 -1.58 -1.13
CA VAL A 214 -3.47 -2.92 -0.91
C VAL A 214 -2.05 -2.83 -0.34
N ALA A 215 -1.21 -1.92 -0.85
CA ALA A 215 0.11 -1.66 -0.28
C ALA A 215 0.04 -1.19 1.18
N HIS A 216 -0.92 -0.31 1.50
CA HIS A 216 -1.14 0.17 2.88
C HIS A 216 -1.59 -0.96 3.83
N PHE A 217 -2.44 -1.87 3.38
CA PHE A 217 -2.84 -3.01 4.20
C PHE A 217 -1.69 -4.00 4.42
N GLN A 218 -0.89 -4.28 3.38
CA GLN A 218 0.29 -5.14 3.51
C GLN A 218 1.31 -4.56 4.51
N SER A 219 1.59 -3.25 4.44
CA SER A 219 2.52 -2.62 5.39
C SER A 219 2.03 -2.70 6.83
N THR A 220 0.72 -2.60 7.07
CA THR A 220 0.12 -2.72 8.40
C THR A 220 0.22 -4.17 8.93
N GLN A 221 -0.07 -5.17 8.09
CA GLN A 221 0.03 -6.58 8.47
C GLN A 221 1.48 -6.99 8.78
N ASP A 222 2.44 -6.54 7.97
CA ASP A 222 3.87 -6.79 8.19
C ASP A 222 4.34 -6.19 9.53
N GLN A 223 3.86 -5.00 9.88
CA GLN A 223 4.16 -4.37 11.17
C GLN A 223 3.60 -5.17 12.35
N GLU A 224 2.35 -5.62 12.29
CA GLU A 224 1.74 -6.42 13.36
C GLU A 224 2.42 -7.79 13.52
N TYR A 225 2.69 -8.48 12.41
CA TYR A 225 3.39 -9.77 12.41
C TYR A 225 4.79 -9.64 13.01
N ARG A 226 5.55 -8.63 12.59
CA ARG A 226 6.90 -8.35 13.15
C ARG A 226 6.86 -8.03 14.64
N THR A 227 5.88 -7.23 15.08
CA THR A 227 5.69 -6.90 16.50
C THR A 227 5.40 -8.15 17.34
N ARG A 228 4.58 -9.09 16.83
CA ARG A 228 4.26 -10.35 17.52
C ARG A 228 5.45 -11.31 17.57
N GLU A 229 6.22 -11.41 16.49
CA GLU A 229 7.38 -12.31 16.38
C GLU A 229 8.66 -11.73 17.02
N GLY A 230 8.60 -10.53 17.62
CA GLY A 230 9.77 -9.86 18.19
C GLY A 230 10.83 -9.53 17.13
N LEU A 231 10.43 -9.45 15.86
CA LEU A 231 11.28 -9.05 14.75
C LEU A 231 11.42 -7.53 14.80
N ASP A 232 12.66 -7.02 14.73
CA ASP A 232 12.96 -5.59 14.79
C ASP A 232 12.04 -4.78 13.84
N GLN A 233 11.56 -3.64 14.35
CA GLN A 233 10.69 -2.71 13.63
C GLN A 233 11.32 -2.26 12.30
N ALA A 234 10.53 -2.28 11.23
CA ALA A 234 10.74 -1.42 10.06
C ALA A 234 9.37 -1.26 9.36
N VAL A 235 8.89 -0.08 8.92
CA VAL A 235 9.58 1.02 8.21
C VAL A 235 8.93 2.36 8.63
N ILE A 236 9.70 3.24 9.29
CA ILE A 236 9.45 4.70 9.21
C ILE A 236 9.74 5.07 7.74
N PRO A 237 8.96 5.92 7.04
CA PRO A 237 9.30 6.36 5.69
C PRO A 237 10.78 6.77 5.64
N GLU A 238 11.59 6.01 4.92
CA GLU A 238 13.04 6.16 5.02
C GLU A 238 13.47 7.39 4.23
N LYS A 239 13.77 8.47 4.95
CA LYS A 239 14.20 9.75 4.35
C LYS A 239 15.71 9.86 4.35
N VAL A 240 16.26 10.02 3.16
CA VAL A 240 17.70 10.14 2.94
C VAL A 240 18.12 11.60 2.87
N MET A 241 19.10 11.96 3.70
CA MET A 241 19.78 13.26 3.68
C MET A 241 21.26 13.07 3.32
N VAL A 242 21.76 13.82 2.34
CA VAL A 242 23.18 13.89 1.99
C VAL A 242 23.73 15.26 2.36
N CYS A 243 24.76 15.30 3.19
CA CYS A 243 25.41 16.54 3.60
C CYS A 243 26.53 16.89 2.63
N MET A 244 26.39 18.03 1.95
CA MET A 244 27.39 18.56 1.02
C MET A 244 28.27 19.61 1.70
N ALA A 245 29.54 19.66 1.30
CA ALA A 245 30.47 20.73 1.65
C ALA A 245 30.73 21.61 0.43
N SER A 246 31.13 22.87 0.66
CA SER A 246 31.56 23.80 -0.38
C SER A 246 32.89 23.40 -1.04
N ARG A 247 33.70 22.57 -0.36
CA ARG A 247 35.05 22.19 -0.78
C ARG A 247 35.09 20.73 -1.24
N GLY A 248 35.64 20.50 -2.42
CA GLY A 248 35.84 19.16 -2.99
C GLY A 248 34.58 18.55 -3.63
N SER A 249 34.82 17.53 -4.46
CA SER A 249 33.76 16.86 -5.22
C SER A 249 32.84 16.03 -4.31
N ALA A 250 31.54 16.35 -4.31
CA ALA A 250 30.51 15.58 -3.62
C ALA A 250 29.92 14.46 -4.48
N LYS A 251 30.43 14.26 -5.72
CA LYS A 251 29.82 13.32 -6.69
C LYS A 251 29.69 11.90 -6.14
N LYS A 252 30.68 11.40 -5.39
CA LYS A 252 30.66 10.04 -4.83
C LYS A 252 29.60 9.88 -3.73
N ILE A 253 29.46 10.89 -2.86
CA ILE A 253 28.45 10.86 -1.79
C ILE A 253 27.04 11.07 -2.34
N LEU A 254 26.88 11.92 -3.36
CA LEU A 254 25.60 12.15 -4.04
C LEU A 254 25.12 10.92 -4.81
N ARG A 255 26.00 10.22 -5.54
CA ARG A 255 25.65 8.93 -6.19
C ARG A 255 25.25 7.87 -5.17
N THR A 256 25.93 7.83 -4.03
CA THR A 256 25.61 6.86 -2.98
C THR A 256 24.28 7.19 -2.32
N GLY A 257 23.99 8.47 -2.08
CA GLY A 257 22.69 8.93 -1.59
C GLY A 257 21.55 8.61 -2.53
N SER A 258 21.69 8.94 -3.81
CA SER A 258 20.71 8.58 -4.85
C SER A 258 20.48 7.06 -4.91
N ARG A 259 21.54 6.24 -4.84
CA ARG A 259 21.41 4.77 -4.84
C ARG A 259 20.75 4.21 -3.59
N ILE A 260 20.94 4.83 -2.43
CA ILE A 260 20.27 4.43 -1.19
C ILE A 260 18.81 4.86 -1.23
N ALA A 261 18.52 6.09 -1.66
CA ALA A 261 17.18 6.63 -1.81
C ALA A 261 16.31 5.81 -2.76
N GLY A 262 16.84 5.44 -3.93
CA GLY A 262 16.10 4.62 -4.92
C GLY A 262 15.81 3.17 -4.49
N ARG A 263 16.14 2.78 -3.25
CA ARG A 263 15.67 1.53 -2.64
C ARG A 263 14.35 1.69 -1.91
N PHE A 264 13.90 2.92 -1.71
CA PHE A 264 12.69 3.28 -0.98
C PHE A 264 11.60 3.74 -1.94
N ALA A 265 10.34 3.58 -1.53
CA ALA A 265 9.18 3.87 -2.39
C ALA A 265 8.97 5.38 -2.65
N ASP A 266 9.51 6.23 -1.78
CA ASP A 266 9.52 7.69 -1.92
C ASP A 266 10.91 8.14 -2.43
N ASP A 267 11.02 8.53 -3.70
CA ASP A 267 12.27 9.01 -4.33
C ASP A 267 12.72 10.42 -3.84
N ASP A 268 12.08 10.97 -2.80
CA ASP A 268 12.33 12.30 -2.26
C ASP A 268 13.51 12.32 -1.27
N TRP A 269 14.74 12.36 -1.80
CA TRP A 269 15.95 12.56 -1.00
C TRP A 269 16.47 14.00 -1.04
N ILE A 270 17.16 14.40 0.02
CA ILE A 270 17.52 15.80 0.27
C ILE A 270 19.05 15.94 0.27
N ALA A 271 19.55 16.87 -0.53
CA ALA A 271 20.94 17.31 -0.46
C ALA A 271 21.01 18.62 0.33
N VAL A 272 21.72 18.64 1.46
CA VAL A 272 21.79 19.79 2.36
C VAL A 272 23.18 20.41 2.33
N TYR A 273 23.23 21.72 2.11
CA TYR A 273 24.42 22.55 2.28
C TYR A 273 24.18 23.58 3.39
N VAL A 274 25.18 23.78 4.25
CA VAL A 274 25.15 24.81 5.30
C VAL A 274 26.16 25.89 4.96
N GLU A 275 25.67 27.11 4.71
CA GLU A 275 26.46 28.31 4.50
C GLU A 275 26.90 28.88 5.86
N THR A 276 28.21 28.96 6.07
CA THR A 276 28.84 29.59 7.23
C THR A 276 29.20 31.06 6.93
N SER A 277 29.46 31.89 7.96
CA SER A 277 29.85 33.30 7.76
C SER A 277 31.14 33.51 6.95
N ASP A 278 32.02 32.50 6.90
CA ASP A 278 33.23 32.50 6.07
C ASP A 278 32.95 32.14 4.60
N GLU A 279 31.75 31.62 4.32
CA GLU A 279 31.30 31.19 2.99
C GLU A 279 30.16 32.05 2.45
N GLU A 280 29.87 33.17 3.12
CA GLU A 280 28.94 34.19 2.63
C GLU A 280 29.35 34.71 1.25
N MET A 281 28.36 35.21 0.50
CA MET A 281 28.56 35.75 -0.84
C MET A 281 29.60 36.89 -0.80
N GLY A 282 30.73 36.71 -1.49
CA GLY A 282 31.86 37.64 -1.48
C GLY A 282 33.03 37.24 -0.56
N ARG A 283 32.85 36.21 0.28
CA ARG A 283 33.92 35.63 1.14
C ARG A 283 34.35 34.23 0.72
N ILE A 284 33.41 33.44 0.17
CA ILE A 284 33.74 32.14 -0.42
C ILE A 284 34.70 32.32 -1.61
N SER A 285 35.74 31.46 -1.69
CA SER A 285 36.66 31.50 -2.83
C SER A 285 35.92 31.16 -4.14
N PRO A 286 36.29 31.77 -5.28
CA PRO A 286 35.65 31.49 -6.57
C PRO A 286 35.68 29.99 -6.95
N GLU A 287 36.77 29.30 -6.61
CA GLU A 287 36.96 27.87 -6.86
C GLU A 287 36.00 26.99 -6.05
N ASN A 288 35.85 27.26 -4.75
CA ASN A 288 34.92 26.53 -3.89
C ASN A 288 33.47 26.83 -4.29
N TYR A 289 33.16 28.07 -4.66
CA TYR A 289 31.83 28.43 -5.15
C TYR A 289 31.48 27.69 -6.44
N ALA A 290 32.41 27.62 -7.41
CA ALA A 290 32.22 26.86 -8.64
C ALA A 290 31.99 25.36 -8.36
N THR A 291 32.79 24.78 -7.46
CA THR A 291 32.67 23.36 -7.04
C THR A 291 31.32 23.09 -6.36
N LEU A 292 30.87 23.99 -5.49
CA LEU A 292 29.56 23.89 -4.85
C LEU A 292 28.42 23.92 -5.88
N GLN A 293 28.48 24.84 -6.85
CA GLN A 293 27.49 24.93 -7.92
C GLN A 293 27.48 23.66 -8.79
N ASP A 294 28.63 23.07 -9.08
CA ASP A 294 28.72 21.78 -9.77
C ASP A 294 28.09 20.65 -8.98
N ASN A 295 28.33 20.60 -7.66
CA ASN A 295 27.73 19.60 -6.77
C ASN A 295 26.21 19.76 -6.69
N ILE A 296 25.69 20.99 -6.60
CA ILE A 296 24.25 21.30 -6.59
C ILE A 296 23.60 20.85 -7.91
N ARG A 297 24.17 21.23 -9.05
CA ARG A 297 23.67 20.80 -10.38
C ARG A 297 23.63 19.28 -10.48
N PHE A 298 24.68 18.61 -10.02
CA PHE A 298 24.75 17.16 -10.04
C PHE A 298 23.71 16.52 -9.11
N ALA A 299 23.51 17.06 -7.91
CA ALA A 299 22.48 16.59 -6.97
C ALA A 299 21.07 16.71 -7.59
N THR A 300 20.73 17.87 -8.17
CA THR A 300 19.45 18.08 -8.85
C THR A 300 19.27 17.12 -10.03
N SER A 301 20.33 16.86 -10.81
CA SER A 301 20.26 15.90 -11.93
C SER A 301 20.00 14.45 -11.49
N LEU A 302 20.29 14.11 -10.22
CA LEU A 302 20.01 12.82 -9.59
C LEU A 302 18.66 12.80 -8.84
N GLY A 303 17.84 13.84 -9.01
CA GLY A 303 16.52 13.94 -8.38
C GLY A 303 16.52 14.48 -6.94
N ALA A 304 17.65 15.00 -6.44
CA ALA A 304 17.70 15.51 -5.07
C ALA A 304 16.96 16.85 -4.95
N ARG A 305 16.21 17.02 -3.85
CA ARG A 305 15.79 18.34 -3.37
C ARG A 305 16.96 19.00 -2.66
N VAL A 306 17.46 20.12 -3.20
CA VAL A 306 18.59 20.85 -2.60
C VAL A 306 18.09 21.85 -1.58
N VAL A 307 18.66 21.84 -0.37
CA VAL A 307 18.34 22.76 0.72
C VAL A 307 19.58 23.50 1.17
N HIS A 308 19.46 24.83 1.25
CA HIS A 308 20.48 25.73 1.75
C HIS A 308 20.09 26.21 3.15
N LEU A 309 20.92 25.91 4.14
CA LEU A 309 20.79 26.40 5.51
C LEU A 309 21.86 27.46 5.77
N LYS A 310 21.58 28.45 6.63
CA LYS A 310 22.56 29.44 7.07
C LYS A 310 22.82 29.25 8.56
N SER A 311 24.06 28.97 8.93
CA SER A 311 24.46 28.80 10.33
C SER A 311 25.98 28.79 10.48
N ASN A 312 26.48 29.43 11.54
CA ASN A 312 27.88 29.31 11.95
C ASN A 312 28.18 28.00 12.69
N ASN A 313 27.14 27.28 13.11
CA ASN A 313 27.25 25.95 13.69
C ASN A 313 26.60 24.93 12.75
N VAL A 314 27.45 24.30 11.92
CA VAL A 314 27.03 23.33 10.90
C VAL A 314 26.38 22.10 11.53
N ALA A 315 26.90 21.63 12.66
CA ALA A 315 26.41 20.44 13.35
C ALA A 315 24.96 20.61 13.83
N ASP A 316 24.69 21.71 14.53
CA ASP A 316 23.37 22.00 15.09
C ASP A 316 22.34 22.27 13.99
N ALA A 317 22.75 22.94 12.90
CA ALA A 317 21.88 23.16 11.74
C ALA A 317 21.47 21.84 11.06
N LEU A 318 22.42 20.93 10.85
CA LEU A 318 22.15 19.62 10.25
C LEU A 318 21.30 18.73 11.17
N LEU A 319 21.59 18.71 12.48
CA LEU A 319 20.81 17.97 13.48
C LEU A 319 19.37 18.49 13.58
N GLY A 320 19.21 19.81 13.69
CA GLY A 320 17.90 20.45 13.75
C GLY A 320 17.07 20.18 12.50
N PHE A 321 17.69 20.29 11.32
CA PHE A 321 17.04 19.96 10.06
C PHE A 321 16.66 18.48 9.98
N ALA A 322 17.55 17.57 10.37
CA ALA A 322 17.31 16.14 10.34
C ALA A 322 16.13 15.72 11.24
N ARG A 323 16.08 16.26 12.46
CA ARG A 323 14.96 16.04 13.38
C ARG A 323 13.65 16.58 12.84
N HIS A 324 13.63 17.82 12.36
CA HIS A 324 12.42 18.47 11.87
C HIS A 324 11.83 17.75 10.65
N ASN A 325 12.67 17.17 9.80
CA ASN A 325 12.24 16.50 8.57
C ASN A 325 12.05 14.98 8.74
N GLY A 326 12.39 14.41 9.90
CA GLY A 326 12.29 12.97 10.16
C GLY A 326 13.26 12.15 9.32
N ILE A 327 14.54 12.55 9.26
CA ILE A 327 15.58 11.86 8.49
C ILE A 327 15.96 10.54 9.15
N THR A 328 15.96 9.44 8.38
CA THR A 328 16.32 8.09 8.84
C THR A 328 17.68 7.62 8.30
N HIS A 329 18.16 8.18 7.20
CA HIS A 329 19.52 7.94 6.71
C HIS A 329 20.22 9.26 6.47
N VAL A 330 21.39 9.44 7.09
CA VAL A 330 22.26 10.58 6.84
C VAL A 330 23.58 10.12 6.25
N ILE A 331 24.04 10.82 5.21
CA ILE A 331 25.28 10.51 4.50
C ILE A 331 26.26 11.67 4.64
N PHE A 332 27.45 11.36 5.14
CA PHE A 332 28.57 12.28 5.27
C PHE A 332 29.76 11.83 4.42
N GLY A 333 30.49 12.80 3.87
CA GLY A 333 31.81 12.56 3.29
C GLY A 333 32.91 12.54 4.36
N GLN A 334 33.80 11.55 4.30
CA GLN A 334 35.00 11.51 5.13
C GLN A 334 36.01 12.54 4.60
N SER A 335 36.17 13.67 5.30
CA SER A 335 37.10 14.73 4.89
C SER A 335 38.56 14.28 4.96
N ALA A 336 39.39 14.73 4.01
CA ALA A 336 40.80 14.35 3.87
C ALA A 336 41.81 15.05 4.81
N ARG A 337 41.38 15.80 5.85
CA ARG A 337 42.30 16.48 6.81
C ARG A 337 42.23 15.95 8.26
N SER A 338 43.40 16.10 8.88
CA SER A 338 44.00 15.66 10.15
C SER A 338 43.16 14.95 11.23
N ARG A 339 43.81 13.97 11.88
CA ARG A 339 43.34 13.17 13.03
C ARG A 339 42.84 13.99 14.24
N TRP A 340 43.09 15.30 14.28
CA TRP A 340 42.58 16.23 15.30
C TRP A 340 41.17 16.80 14.99
N GLU A 341 40.79 17.00 13.73
CA GLU A 341 39.40 17.39 13.36
C GLU A 341 38.42 16.22 13.54
N ILE A 342 38.92 14.99 13.48
CA ILE A 342 38.17 13.76 13.77
C ILE A 342 37.67 13.75 15.23
N PHE A 343 38.37 14.41 16.16
CA PHE A 343 37.94 14.53 17.55
C PHE A 343 36.73 15.48 17.71
N TRP A 344 36.65 16.54 16.89
CA TRP A 344 35.49 17.46 16.86
C TRP A 344 34.30 16.89 16.07
N LYS A 345 34.57 16.19 14.94
CA LYS A 345 33.54 15.56 14.09
C LYS A 345 33.01 14.23 14.63
N GLY A 346 33.78 13.56 15.51
CA GLY A 346 33.27 12.47 16.35
C GLY A 346 32.06 12.92 17.17
N SER A 347 31.98 14.19 17.56
CA SER A 347 30.79 14.72 18.22
C SER A 347 29.59 14.85 17.29
N ILE A 348 29.72 15.14 16.00
CA ILE A 348 28.54 15.30 15.11
C ILE A 348 27.90 13.95 14.84
N ILE A 349 28.71 12.92 14.54
CA ILE A 349 28.22 11.55 14.30
C ILE A 349 27.65 10.97 15.60
N ASN A 350 28.38 11.09 16.72
CA ASN A 350 27.90 10.59 18.01
C ASN A 350 26.67 11.38 18.50
N ARG A 351 26.62 12.70 18.26
CA ARG A 351 25.44 13.51 18.54
C ARG A 351 24.29 13.04 17.68
N PHE A 352 24.45 12.88 16.36
CA PHE A 352 23.41 12.31 15.48
C PHE A 352 22.87 10.98 15.98
N LEU A 353 23.76 10.03 16.34
CA LEU A 353 23.37 8.72 16.87
C LEU A 353 22.68 8.81 18.24
N SER A 354 23.00 9.80 19.07
CA SER A 354 22.37 10.02 20.38
C SER A 354 21.09 10.88 20.34
N GLU A 355 20.99 11.76 19.34
CA GLU A 355 20.02 12.86 19.27
C GLU A 355 18.91 12.61 18.23
N VAL A 356 19.15 11.74 17.24
CA VAL A 356 18.19 11.30 16.23
C VAL A 356 18.04 9.78 16.41
N LYS A 357 17.12 9.39 17.29
CA LYS A 357 16.80 7.97 17.51
C LYS A 357 16.33 7.37 16.18
N ASP A 358 16.83 6.18 15.88
CA ASP A 358 16.48 5.37 14.70
C ASP A 358 17.06 5.83 13.34
N ALA A 359 18.05 6.75 13.34
CA ALA A 359 18.76 7.15 12.12
C ALA A 359 20.08 6.38 11.89
N SER A 360 20.28 5.87 10.67
CA SER A 360 21.54 5.28 10.21
C SER A 360 22.49 6.34 9.65
N VAL A 361 23.75 6.33 10.10
CA VAL A 361 24.80 7.23 9.63
C VAL A 361 25.74 6.50 8.66
N HIS A 362 25.85 7.00 7.42
CA HIS A 362 26.76 6.48 6.40
C HIS A 362 27.94 7.43 6.21
N VAL A 363 29.16 6.95 6.39
CA VAL A 363 30.39 7.74 6.15
C VAL A 363 31.11 7.19 4.93
N ILE A 364 31.23 8.02 3.90
CA ILE A 364 31.81 7.61 2.61
C ILE A 364 33.21 8.20 2.46
N PRO A 365 34.25 7.38 2.19
CA PRO A 365 35.60 7.88 1.93
C PRO A 365 35.63 8.71 0.64
N LEU A 366 36.03 9.97 0.78
CA LEU A 366 36.32 10.85 -0.36
C LEU A 366 37.71 10.48 -0.89
N GLU A 367 37.82 10.28 -2.21
CA GLU A 367 39.12 10.08 -2.85
C GLU A 367 39.95 11.35 -2.72
N ARG A 368 41.24 11.19 -2.36
CA ARG A 368 42.21 12.28 -2.47
C ARG A 368 42.37 12.55 -3.96
N GLU A 369 42.06 13.75 -4.41
CA GLU A 369 42.72 14.26 -5.60
C GLU A 369 44.21 14.35 -5.24
N SER A 370 44.99 13.42 -5.78
CA SER A 370 46.44 13.49 -5.80
C SER A 370 46.80 14.79 -6.51
N THR A 371 47.35 15.73 -5.75
CA THR A 371 48.08 16.90 -6.26
C THR A 371 49.11 16.51 -7.30
#